data_AF-S7Q0G0-F1
#
_entry.id   AF-S7Q0G0-F1
#
_cell.length_a   1.000
_cell.length_b   1.000
_cell.length_c   1.000
_cell.angle_alpha   90.00
_cell.angle_beta   90.00
_cell.angle_gamma   90.00
#
_symmetry.space_group_name_H-M   'P 1'
#
loop_
_entity.id
_entity.type
_entity.pdbx_description
1 polymer ?
#
loop_
_entity_poly.entity_id
_entity_poly.type
_entity_poly.pdbx_seq_one_letter_code
_entity_poly.pdbx_strand_id
1 'polypeptide(L)'
;MTGAACISPVLRCREWFEAGLPWPYERGFLLHQKIALSRYTTALEDTVDTHKLFRSRSLREFEETLFCHTKSFPISWDAYWDHNDPLRDVDEAAVPVLCICSADDPVCGPPDHFLPTELFHSNPYFFLLLSRQGGHCGFLRQESLPAWSHEVILEYFRALTDFFRTEERIKGLSKHRGSFLGGRRRWGTLQKREVSPSSSLDEIFSWKRSYTR
;
A
#
# COMPACT_ATOMS: atom_id res chain seq x y z
N MET A 1 -12.22 -2.42 -12.94
CA MET A 1 -12.16 -1.61 -11.71
C MET A 1 -11.07 -2.19 -10.85
N THR A 2 -10.19 -1.36 -10.29
CA THR A 2 -8.97 -1.83 -9.63
C THR A 2 -8.86 -1.14 -8.28
N GLY A 3 -8.52 -1.92 -7.26
CA GLY A 3 -8.19 -1.47 -5.91
C GLY A 3 -7.23 -2.49 -5.30
N ALA A 4 -6.47 -2.08 -4.29
CA ALA A 4 -5.52 -2.95 -3.61
C ALA A 4 -5.80 -2.98 -2.11
N ALA A 5 -5.38 -4.07 -1.47
CA ALA A 5 -5.39 -4.19 -0.03
C ALA A 5 -4.14 -4.94 0.45
N CYS A 6 -3.58 -4.49 1.56
CA CYS A 6 -2.36 -5.03 2.16
C CYS A 6 -2.64 -5.36 3.63
N ILE A 7 -2.17 -6.52 4.08
CA ILE A 7 -2.21 -6.94 5.48
C ILE A 7 -0.80 -6.81 6.05
N SER A 8 -0.67 -5.94 7.04
CA SER A 8 0.57 -5.51 7.71
C SER A 8 1.74 -5.29 6.77
N PRO A 9 1.59 -4.36 5.81
CA PRO A 9 2.71 -3.96 4.98
C PRO A 9 3.79 -3.30 5.83
N VAL A 10 5.05 -3.68 5.61
CA VAL A 10 6.20 -2.88 6.06
C VAL A 10 6.36 -1.74 5.05
N LEU A 11 6.02 -0.52 5.47
CA LEU A 11 5.99 0.65 4.58
C LEU A 11 7.32 1.40 4.56
N ARG A 12 8.02 1.47 5.70
CA ARG A 12 9.34 2.08 5.85
C ARG A 12 10.43 1.01 5.88
N CYS A 13 10.57 0.28 4.76
CA CYS A 13 11.42 -0.91 4.69
C CYS A 13 12.90 -0.61 4.97
N ARG A 14 13.42 0.52 4.48
CA ARG A 14 14.80 0.92 4.70
C ARG A 14 15.10 1.05 6.19
N GLU A 15 14.32 1.88 6.88
CA GLU A 15 14.45 2.12 8.31
C GLU A 15 14.22 0.83 9.10
N TRP A 16 13.31 -0.02 8.63
CA TRP A 16 13.04 -1.33 9.24
C TRP A 16 14.27 -2.24 9.22
N PHE A 17 14.99 -2.32 8.09
CA PHE A 17 16.26 -3.05 8.04
C PHE A 17 17.36 -2.38 8.88
N GLU A 18 17.44 -1.05 8.88
CA GLU A 18 18.46 -0.30 9.61
C GLU A 18 18.28 -0.35 11.14
N ALA A 19 17.05 -0.26 11.62
CA ALA A 19 16.70 -0.36 13.05
C ALA A 19 16.79 -1.81 13.55
N GLY A 20 16.50 -2.77 12.69
CA GLY A 20 16.47 -4.18 13.02
C GLY A 20 15.21 -4.59 13.79
N LEU A 21 14.95 -5.90 13.76
CA LEU A 21 13.84 -6.51 14.50
C LEU A 21 14.26 -6.86 15.93
N PRO A 22 13.31 -7.11 16.84
CA PRO A 22 13.64 -7.76 18.09
C PRO A 22 14.38 -9.08 17.82
N TRP A 23 15.45 -9.31 18.57
CA TRP A 23 16.40 -10.41 18.41
C TRP A 23 15.80 -11.79 18.05
N PRO A 24 14.72 -12.28 18.69
CA PRO A 24 14.20 -13.61 18.33
C PRO A 24 13.59 -13.65 16.92
N TYR A 25 12.92 -12.57 16.50
CA TYR A 25 12.35 -12.47 15.15
C TYR A 25 13.45 -12.30 14.11
N GLU A 26 14.43 -11.42 14.36
CA GLU A 26 15.54 -11.19 13.44
C GLU A 26 16.28 -12.50 13.15
N ARG A 27 16.62 -13.26 14.20
CA ARG A 27 17.30 -14.56 14.05
C ARG A 27 16.44 -15.57 13.30
N GLY A 28 15.15 -15.64 13.59
CA GLY A 28 14.22 -16.54 12.93
C GLY A 28 14.14 -16.27 11.43
N PHE A 29 13.93 -15.00 11.04
CA PHE A 29 13.89 -14.59 9.64
C PHE A 29 15.24 -14.80 8.94
N LEU A 30 16.34 -14.40 9.56
CA LEU A 30 17.66 -14.56 8.97
C LEU A 30 17.99 -16.04 8.74
N LEU A 31 17.68 -16.91 9.70
CA LEU A 31 17.87 -18.34 9.56
C LEU A 31 16.99 -18.91 8.44
N HIS A 32 15.72 -18.50 8.37
CA HIS A 32 14.81 -18.92 7.31
C HIS A 32 15.33 -18.55 5.92
N GLN A 33 15.75 -17.29 5.73
CA GLN A 33 16.29 -16.79 4.46
C GLN A 33 17.59 -17.54 4.08
N LYS A 34 18.48 -17.78 5.04
CA LYS A 34 19.71 -18.57 4.81
C LYS A 34 19.41 -20.01 4.42
N ILE A 35 18.46 -20.67 5.08
CA ILE A 35 18.05 -22.04 4.74
C ILE A 35 17.47 -22.06 3.32
N ALA A 36 16.59 -21.12 2.98
CA ALA A 36 15.99 -21.03 1.66
C ALA A 36 17.06 -20.84 0.56
N LEU A 37 17.99 -19.91 0.75
CA LEU A 37 19.05 -19.63 -0.23
C LEU A 37 20.17 -20.67 -0.26
N SER A 38 20.40 -21.43 0.82
CA SER A 38 21.45 -22.46 0.85
C SER A 38 21.30 -23.50 -0.28
N ARG A 39 20.05 -23.76 -0.70
CA ARG A 39 19.70 -24.67 -1.79
C ARG A 39 20.16 -24.17 -3.17
N TYR A 40 20.42 -22.87 -3.29
CA TYR A 40 20.77 -22.19 -4.54
C TYR A 40 22.21 -21.65 -4.51
N THR A 41 23.03 -22.09 -3.54
CA THR A 41 24.40 -21.59 -3.35
C THR A 41 25.23 -21.66 -4.63
N THR A 42 25.16 -22.76 -5.37
CA THR A 42 25.92 -22.94 -6.62
C THR A 42 25.52 -21.96 -7.71
N ALA A 43 24.22 -21.64 -7.82
CA ALA A 43 23.74 -20.65 -8.78
C ALA A 43 24.08 -19.21 -8.38
N LEU A 44 24.14 -18.94 -7.06
CA LEU A 44 24.47 -17.62 -6.53
C LEU A 44 25.98 -17.34 -6.48
N GLU A 45 26.81 -18.39 -6.50
CA GLU A 45 28.26 -18.28 -6.35
C GLU A 45 28.89 -17.36 -7.40
N ASP A 46 28.41 -17.36 -8.64
CA ASP A 46 28.94 -16.50 -9.70
C ASP A 46 28.51 -15.03 -9.56
N THR A 47 27.44 -14.75 -8.79
CA THR A 47 26.84 -13.41 -8.70
C THR A 47 27.15 -12.71 -7.38
N VAL A 48 27.27 -13.45 -6.28
CA VAL A 48 27.39 -12.90 -4.91
C VAL A 48 28.47 -13.67 -4.14
N ASP A 49 29.13 -13.02 -3.18
CA ASP A 49 29.97 -13.70 -2.20
C ASP A 49 29.09 -14.50 -1.22
N THR A 50 28.88 -15.78 -1.54
CA THR A 50 28.06 -16.70 -0.75
C THR A 50 28.63 -16.93 0.64
N HIS A 51 29.95 -16.94 0.81
CA HIS A 51 30.58 -17.09 2.12
C HIS A 51 30.29 -15.90 3.03
N LYS A 52 30.39 -14.67 2.51
CA LYS A 52 30.00 -13.46 3.24
C LYS A 52 28.49 -13.48 3.56
N LEU A 53 27.65 -13.81 2.58
CA LEU A 53 26.19 -13.86 2.72
C LEU A 53 25.74 -14.78 3.86
N PHE A 54 26.25 -16.03 3.90
CA PHE A 54 25.86 -16.97 4.95
C PHE A 54 26.47 -16.64 6.32
N ARG A 55 27.48 -15.77 6.38
CA ARG A 55 28.09 -15.26 7.63
C ARG A 55 27.45 -13.99 8.18
N SER A 56 26.58 -13.31 7.42
CA SER A 56 25.84 -12.12 7.88
C SER A 56 25.14 -12.36 9.20
N ARG A 57 25.13 -11.36 10.09
CA ARG A 57 24.61 -11.48 11.47
C ARG A 57 23.29 -10.76 11.70
N SER A 58 22.90 -9.90 10.76
CA SER A 58 21.63 -9.17 10.75
C SER A 58 20.92 -9.35 9.41
N LEU A 59 19.63 -9.02 9.39
CA LEU A 59 18.85 -8.98 8.15
C LEU A 59 19.40 -7.92 7.18
N ARG A 60 19.80 -6.75 7.68
CA ARG A 60 20.44 -5.69 6.89
C ARG A 60 21.69 -6.20 6.18
N GLU A 61 22.63 -6.79 6.91
CA GLU A 61 23.89 -7.30 6.34
C GLU A 61 23.64 -8.39 5.29
N PHE A 62 22.60 -9.21 5.50
CA PHE A 62 22.22 -10.25 4.57
C PHE A 62 21.66 -9.65 3.27
N GLU A 63 20.69 -8.75 3.37
CA GLU A 63 20.08 -8.05 2.23
C GLU A 63 21.10 -7.24 1.44
N GLU A 64 21.93 -6.45 2.13
CA GLU A 64 22.99 -5.63 1.52
C GLU A 64 24.03 -6.51 0.81
N THR A 65 24.41 -7.66 1.40
CA THR A 65 25.33 -8.57 0.71
C THR A 65 24.69 -9.21 -0.52
N LEU A 66 23.41 -9.55 -0.44
CA LEU A 66 22.70 -10.22 -1.53
C LEU A 66 22.48 -9.30 -2.74
N PHE A 67 22.09 -8.04 -2.50
CA PHE A 67 21.64 -7.14 -3.56
C PHE A 67 22.59 -5.97 -3.84
N CYS A 68 23.36 -5.50 -2.86
CA CYS A 68 24.27 -4.36 -3.04
C CYS A 68 25.69 -4.80 -3.41
N HIS A 69 26.18 -5.91 -2.85
CA HIS A 69 27.55 -6.39 -3.05
C HIS A 69 27.67 -7.48 -4.13
N THR A 70 26.94 -7.35 -5.23
CA THR A 70 27.08 -8.28 -6.36
C THR A 70 28.45 -8.15 -7.02
N LYS A 71 28.96 -9.23 -7.60
CA LYS A 71 30.29 -9.29 -8.23
C LYS A 71 30.39 -8.47 -9.51
N SER A 72 29.29 -8.32 -10.24
CA SER A 72 29.25 -7.65 -11.54
C SER A 72 28.96 -6.14 -11.42
N PHE A 73 28.04 -5.76 -10.54
CA PHE A 73 27.59 -4.37 -10.39
C PHE A 73 27.33 -4.04 -8.92
N PRO A 74 28.38 -3.74 -8.14
CA PRO A 74 28.19 -3.31 -6.77
C PRO A 74 27.54 -1.92 -6.73
N ILE A 75 26.54 -1.77 -5.86
CA ILE A 75 25.83 -0.51 -5.63
C ILE A 75 25.85 -0.19 -4.13
N SER A 76 25.68 1.08 -3.77
CA SER A 76 25.53 1.49 -2.37
C SER A 76 24.15 1.12 -1.82
N TRP A 77 24.04 0.97 -0.51
CA TRP A 77 22.75 0.80 0.20
C TRP A 77 21.74 1.91 -0.13
N ASP A 78 22.19 3.16 -0.25
CA ASP A 78 21.34 4.30 -0.64
C ASP A 78 20.75 4.10 -2.05
N ALA A 79 21.61 3.91 -3.05
CA ALA A 79 21.18 3.64 -4.43
C ALA A 79 20.27 2.41 -4.57
N TYR A 80 20.44 1.38 -3.72
CA TYR A 80 19.52 0.25 -3.67
C TYR A 80 18.12 0.70 -3.24
N TRP A 81 18.00 1.48 -2.16
CA TRP A 81 16.69 1.96 -1.68
C TRP A 81 16.05 3.01 -2.59
N ASP A 82 16.83 3.83 -3.30
CA ASP A 82 16.32 4.73 -4.33
C ASP A 82 15.47 3.99 -5.38
N HIS A 83 15.73 2.69 -5.59
CA HIS A 83 14.99 1.85 -6.52
C HIS A 83 13.98 0.90 -5.89
N ASN A 84 14.15 0.54 -4.61
CA ASN A 84 13.40 -0.53 -3.96
C ASN A 84 12.51 -0.06 -2.81
N ASP A 85 12.45 1.24 -2.51
CA ASP A 85 11.51 1.79 -1.53
C ASP A 85 10.06 1.53 -1.99
N PRO A 86 9.24 0.81 -1.19
CA PRO A 86 7.85 0.52 -1.55
C PRO A 86 6.97 1.78 -1.67
N LEU A 87 7.39 2.91 -1.08
CA LEU A 87 6.68 4.18 -1.14
C LEU A 87 7.25 5.15 -2.17
N ARG A 88 8.26 4.77 -2.94
CA ARG A 88 8.94 5.66 -3.89
C ARG A 88 7.98 6.42 -4.81
N ASP A 89 7.00 5.71 -5.36
CA ASP A 89 6.05 6.23 -6.34
C ASP A 89 4.62 6.35 -5.75
N VAL A 90 4.52 6.55 -4.42
CA VAL A 90 3.23 6.55 -3.71
C VAL A 90 2.27 7.66 -4.16
N ASP A 91 2.83 8.79 -4.63
CA ASP A 91 2.07 9.91 -5.17
C ASP A 91 1.49 9.63 -6.56
N GLU A 92 2.01 8.62 -7.26
CA GLU A 92 1.50 8.17 -8.57
C GLU A 92 0.38 7.12 -8.44
N ALA A 93 0.04 6.70 -7.22
CA ALA A 93 -1.01 5.73 -7.00
C ALA A 93 -2.36 6.22 -7.56
N ALA A 94 -2.88 5.51 -8.55
CA ALA A 94 -4.14 5.85 -9.23
C ALA A 94 -5.34 4.98 -8.79
N VAL A 95 -5.13 4.11 -7.79
CA VAL A 95 -6.13 3.17 -7.27
C VAL A 95 -6.18 3.26 -5.76
N PRO A 96 -7.36 3.05 -5.15
CA PRO A 96 -7.48 3.07 -3.71
C PRO A 96 -6.79 1.84 -3.09
N VAL A 97 -6.02 2.05 -2.04
CA VAL A 97 -5.22 1.05 -1.32
C VAL A 97 -5.63 1.04 0.15
N LEU A 98 -6.07 -0.12 0.66
CA LEU A 98 -6.32 -0.30 2.09
C LEU A 98 -5.14 -1.01 2.75
N CYS A 99 -4.51 -0.38 3.74
CA CYS A 99 -3.50 -0.99 4.59
C CYS A 99 -4.12 -1.35 5.95
N ILE A 100 -4.17 -2.63 6.29
CA ILE A 100 -4.58 -3.11 7.61
C ILE A 100 -3.31 -3.33 8.43
N CYS A 101 -3.13 -2.60 9.53
CA CYS A 101 -1.97 -2.69 10.40
C CYS A 101 -2.39 -2.96 11.84
N SER A 102 -1.50 -3.52 12.65
CA SER A 102 -1.72 -3.69 14.09
C SER A 102 -0.65 -3.00 14.92
N ALA A 103 -1.06 -2.37 16.03
CA ALA A 103 -0.16 -1.70 16.95
C ALA A 103 0.73 -2.67 17.77
N ASP A 104 0.31 -3.94 17.88
CA ASP A 104 1.07 -5.00 18.56
C ASP A 104 1.89 -5.88 17.59
N ASP A 105 2.08 -5.45 16.33
CA ASP A 105 2.83 -6.21 15.33
C ASP A 105 4.34 -6.25 15.67
N PRO A 106 4.90 -7.42 16.05
CA PRO A 106 6.30 -7.52 16.42
C PRO A 106 7.24 -7.50 15.21
N VAL A 107 6.71 -7.66 13.99
CA VAL A 107 7.48 -7.63 12.75
C VAL A 107 7.49 -6.22 12.19
N CYS A 108 6.35 -5.55 12.02
CA CYS A 108 6.37 -4.16 11.51
C CYS A 108 6.99 -3.16 12.51
N GLY A 109 6.95 -3.47 13.80
CA GLY A 109 7.45 -2.61 14.86
C GLY A 109 6.45 -1.53 15.29
N PRO A 110 6.85 -0.62 16.20
CA PRO A 110 5.97 0.40 16.74
C PRO A 110 5.42 1.34 15.65
N PRO A 111 4.09 1.57 15.58
CA PRO A 111 3.49 2.44 14.58
C PRO A 111 4.08 3.86 14.57
N ASP A 112 4.36 4.44 15.74
CA ASP A 112 4.90 5.80 15.86
C ASP A 112 6.25 6.00 15.14
N HIS A 113 6.95 4.92 14.80
CA HIS A 113 8.24 4.98 14.11
C HIS A 113 8.15 4.52 12.64
N PHE A 114 7.45 3.42 12.38
CA PHE A 114 7.47 2.76 11.07
C PHE A 114 6.22 3.00 10.21
N LEU A 115 5.15 3.56 10.79
CA LEU A 115 3.95 3.90 10.04
C LEU A 115 4.05 5.35 9.53
N PRO A 116 4.00 5.59 8.21
CA PRO A 116 4.02 6.94 7.65
C PRO A 116 2.65 7.62 7.84
N THR A 117 2.40 8.21 9.00
CA THR A 117 1.10 8.82 9.33
C THR A 117 0.68 9.91 8.34
N GLU A 118 1.63 10.69 7.87
CA GLU A 118 1.45 11.77 6.92
C GLU A 118 0.87 11.26 5.60
N LEU A 119 1.35 10.11 5.11
CA LEU A 119 0.85 9.48 3.89
C LEU A 119 -0.66 9.24 3.98
N PHE A 120 -1.12 8.64 5.08
CA PHE A 120 -2.53 8.32 5.27
C PHE A 120 -3.41 9.54 5.58
N HIS A 121 -2.79 10.65 6.00
CA HIS A 121 -3.49 11.91 6.20
C HIS A 121 -3.61 12.74 4.92
N SER A 122 -2.59 12.73 4.06
CA SER A 122 -2.53 13.61 2.88
C SER A 122 -2.92 12.93 1.57
N ASN A 123 -2.70 11.62 1.43
CA ASN A 123 -2.93 10.92 0.17
C ASN A 123 -4.38 10.37 0.10
N PRO A 124 -5.20 10.82 -0.87
CA PRO A 124 -6.60 10.42 -0.99
C PRO A 124 -6.80 8.96 -1.41
N TYR A 125 -5.75 8.29 -1.87
CA TYR A 125 -5.80 6.91 -2.33
C TYR A 125 -5.40 5.89 -1.26
N PHE A 126 -4.77 6.31 -0.16
CA PHE A 126 -4.30 5.40 0.89
C PHE A 126 -5.19 5.46 2.13
N PHE A 127 -5.73 4.31 2.52
CA PHE A 127 -6.56 4.14 3.70
C PHE A 127 -5.83 3.28 4.72
N LEU A 128 -5.83 3.71 5.97
CA LEU A 128 -5.27 2.96 7.09
C LEU A 128 -6.37 2.43 8.00
N LEU A 129 -6.35 1.13 8.26
CA LEU A 129 -7.03 0.51 9.39
C LEU A 129 -5.96 0.06 10.39
N LEU A 130 -5.78 0.84 11.46
CA LEU A 130 -4.88 0.47 12.56
C LEU A 130 -5.67 -0.15 13.71
N SER A 131 -5.47 -1.43 13.97
CA SER A 131 -6.05 -2.11 15.14
C SER A 131 -5.10 -2.05 16.34
N ARG A 132 -5.64 -2.20 17.55
CA ARG A 132 -4.84 -2.35 18.77
C ARG A 132 -4.09 -3.68 18.82
N GLN A 133 -4.72 -4.73 18.28
CA GLN A 133 -4.28 -6.12 18.36
C GLN A 133 -4.53 -6.83 17.03
N GLY A 134 -3.64 -7.75 16.69
CA GLY A 134 -3.69 -8.47 15.41
C GLY A 134 -2.39 -9.17 15.03
N GLY A 135 -1.25 -8.74 15.59
CA GLY A 135 0.07 -9.21 15.18
C GLY A 135 0.35 -8.95 13.69
N HIS A 136 1.37 -9.62 13.13
CA HIS A 136 1.79 -9.37 11.74
C HIS A 136 0.78 -9.82 10.70
N CYS A 137 0.18 -11.00 10.79
CA CYS A 137 -0.87 -11.40 9.85
C CYS A 137 -1.97 -12.20 10.55
N GLY A 138 -2.09 -12.04 11.87
CA GLY A 138 -2.96 -12.87 12.70
C GLY A 138 -4.41 -12.44 12.57
N PHE A 139 -4.71 -11.21 13.01
CA PHE A 139 -6.04 -10.60 13.02
C PHE A 139 -7.15 -11.61 13.40
N LEU A 140 -6.88 -12.40 14.45
CA LEU A 140 -7.75 -13.48 14.88
C LEU A 140 -8.90 -12.94 15.73
N ARG A 141 -10.04 -13.62 15.66
CA ARG A 141 -11.16 -13.41 16.59
C ARG A 141 -11.10 -14.46 17.70
N GLN A 142 -11.89 -14.21 18.75
CA GLN A 142 -12.04 -15.15 19.87
C GLN A 142 -12.74 -16.46 19.45
N GLU A 143 -13.53 -16.42 18.38
CA GLU A 143 -14.13 -17.59 17.74
C GLU A 143 -13.30 -18.06 16.52
N SER A 144 -13.44 -19.35 16.17
CA SER A 144 -12.68 -20.00 15.10
C SER A 144 -12.84 -19.28 13.75
N LEU A 145 -11.70 -19.13 13.07
CA LEU A 145 -11.42 -18.75 11.66
C LEU A 145 -12.63 -18.49 10.73
N PRO A 146 -12.55 -17.47 9.84
CA PRO A 146 -11.33 -16.83 9.32
C PRO A 146 -10.85 -15.58 10.10
N ALA A 147 -9.62 -15.13 9.82
CA ALA A 147 -9.08 -13.86 10.31
C ALA A 147 -9.97 -12.69 9.85
N TRP A 148 -10.27 -11.77 10.75
CA TRP A 148 -11.23 -10.69 10.47
C TRP A 148 -10.71 -9.70 9.43
N SER A 149 -9.39 -9.60 9.25
CA SER A 149 -8.77 -8.77 8.21
C SER A 149 -9.25 -9.17 6.81
N HIS A 150 -9.50 -10.46 6.56
CA HIS A 150 -9.98 -10.94 5.27
C HIS A 150 -11.42 -10.49 5.00
N GLU A 151 -12.28 -10.53 6.02
CA GLU A 151 -13.66 -10.03 5.92
C GLU A 151 -13.67 -8.53 5.61
N VAL A 152 -12.85 -7.76 6.33
CA VAL A 152 -12.70 -6.32 6.09
C VAL A 152 -12.23 -6.04 4.66
N ILE A 153 -11.26 -6.80 4.13
CA ILE A 153 -10.80 -6.63 2.75
C ILE A 153 -11.92 -6.90 1.75
N LEU A 154 -12.73 -7.94 1.98
CA LEU A 154 -13.87 -8.25 1.11
C LEU A 154 -14.95 -7.16 1.18
N GLU A 155 -15.24 -6.65 2.37
CA GLU A 155 -16.15 -5.52 2.57
C GLU A 155 -15.65 -4.26 1.88
N TYR A 156 -14.36 -3.96 2.00
CA TYR A 156 -13.70 -2.86 1.31
C TYR A 156 -13.86 -2.98 -0.21
N PHE A 157 -13.57 -4.15 -0.80
CA PHE A 157 -13.73 -4.34 -2.25
C PHE A 157 -15.19 -4.23 -2.70
N ARG A 158 -16.16 -4.71 -1.90
CA ARG A 158 -17.59 -4.49 -2.16
C ARG A 158 -17.94 -3.01 -2.14
N ALA A 159 -17.53 -2.28 -1.11
CA ALA A 159 -17.78 -0.86 -0.96
C ALA A 159 -17.18 -0.04 -2.11
N LEU A 160 -15.95 -0.34 -2.50
CA LEU A 160 -15.33 0.26 -3.69
C LEU A 160 -16.15 -0.01 -4.96
N THR A 161 -16.64 -1.24 -5.11
CA THR A 161 -17.41 -1.63 -6.31
C THR A 161 -18.71 -0.86 -6.41
N ASP A 162 -19.41 -0.74 -5.29
CA ASP A 162 -20.66 0.01 -5.22
C ASP A 162 -20.43 1.52 -5.42
N PHE A 163 -19.33 2.05 -4.89
CA PHE A 163 -18.92 3.45 -5.11
C PHE A 163 -18.74 3.76 -6.60
N PHE A 164 -17.92 2.99 -7.32
CA PHE A 164 -17.68 3.25 -8.75
C PHE A 164 -18.94 3.02 -9.61
N ARG A 165 -19.76 2.02 -9.30
CA ARG A 165 -21.06 1.81 -9.99
C ARG A 165 -22.00 2.99 -9.81
N THR A 166 -22.04 3.55 -8.59
CA THR A 166 -22.85 4.72 -8.28
C THR A 166 -22.33 5.96 -9.01
N GLU A 167 -21.01 6.16 -9.05
CA GLU A 167 -20.37 7.25 -9.79
C GLU A 167 -20.69 7.17 -11.30
N GLU A 168 -20.61 5.98 -11.90
CA GLU A 168 -20.96 5.75 -13.30
C GLU A 168 -22.45 6.05 -13.59
N ARG A 169 -23.35 5.66 -12.67
CA ARG A 169 -24.79 5.98 -12.78
C ARG A 169 -25.05 7.48 -12.72
N ILE A 170 -24.41 8.20 -11.81
CA ILE A 170 -24.53 9.66 -11.67
C ILE A 170 -23.99 10.36 -12.92
N LYS A 171 -22.80 9.96 -13.40
CA LYS A 171 -22.21 10.49 -14.65
C LYS A 171 -23.11 10.21 -15.86
N GLY A 172 -23.69 9.02 -15.95
CA GLY A 172 -24.65 8.67 -17.01
C GLY A 172 -25.92 9.53 -16.99
N LEU A 173 -26.49 9.76 -15.80
CA LEU A 173 -27.65 10.64 -15.62
C LEU A 173 -27.32 12.11 -16.00
N SER A 174 -26.12 12.59 -15.68
CA SER A 174 -25.67 13.94 -16.05
C SER A 174 -25.55 14.11 -17.57
N LYS A 175 -25.01 13.11 -18.29
CA LYS A 175 -24.90 13.11 -19.75
C LYS A 175 -26.28 13.10 -20.43
N HIS A 176 -27.23 12.34 -19.89
CA HIS A 176 -28.61 12.33 -20.39
C HIS A 176 -29.32 13.67 -20.17
N ARG A 177 -29.11 14.34 -19.04
CA ARG A 177 -29.66 15.69 -18.81
C ARG A 177 -29.04 16.76 -19.72
N GLY A 178 -27.74 16.62 -20.05
CA GLY A 178 -27.06 17.50 -21.01
C GLY A 178 -27.54 17.35 -22.45
N SER A 179 -27.96 16.15 -22.88
CA SER A 179 -28.47 15.95 -24.26
C SER A 179 -29.91 16.42 -24.44
N PHE A 180 -30.73 16.43 -23.38
CA PHE A 180 -32.11 16.94 -23.45
C PHE A 180 -32.22 18.48 -23.52
N LEU A 181 -31.14 19.22 -23.25
CA LEU A 181 -31.12 20.69 -23.34
C LEU A 181 -30.55 21.23 -24.67
N GLY A 182 -30.17 20.35 -25.61
CA GLY A 182 -29.68 20.73 -26.94
C GLY A 182 -30.75 21.14 -27.96
N GLY A 183 -32.03 21.19 -27.58
CA GLY A 183 -33.14 21.36 -28.51
C GLY A 183 -34.30 22.19 -27.99
N ARG A 184 -34.06 23.42 -27.53
CA ARG A 184 -35.06 24.53 -27.53
C ARG A 184 -34.44 25.84 -27.04
N ARG A 185 -33.89 26.63 -27.97
CA ARG A 185 -33.80 28.08 -27.76
C ARG A 185 -35.08 28.72 -28.27
N ARG A 186 -36.01 29.01 -27.35
CA ARG A 186 -36.95 30.12 -27.50
C ARG A 186 -36.97 30.89 -26.19
N TRP A 187 -36.48 32.12 -26.27
CA TRP A 187 -36.26 33.07 -25.19
C TRP A 187 -37.59 33.42 -24.52
N GLY A 188 -37.65 33.33 -23.19
CA GLY A 188 -38.82 33.70 -22.39
C GLY A 188 -38.43 33.90 -20.94
N THR A 189 -38.61 35.12 -20.48
CA THR A 189 -38.27 35.77 -19.21
C THR A 189 -38.70 35.07 -17.91
N LEU A 190 -37.93 35.42 -16.85
CA LEU A 190 -38.33 35.73 -15.47
C LEU A 190 -37.95 34.75 -14.32
N GLN A 191 -37.01 35.26 -13.51
CA GLN A 191 -36.98 35.33 -12.03
C GLN A 191 -36.74 34.11 -11.11
N LYS A 192 -35.57 34.24 -10.42
CA LYS A 192 -35.33 34.30 -8.96
C LYS A 192 -35.26 33.00 -8.12
N ARG A 193 -34.10 32.90 -7.43
CA ARG A 193 -33.85 32.31 -6.09
C ARG A 193 -33.90 30.75 -6.00
N GLU A 194 -33.08 30.02 -5.26
CA GLU A 194 -32.19 30.23 -4.10
C GLU A 194 -30.93 29.35 -4.20
N VAL A 195 -29.85 29.80 -3.55
CA VAL A 195 -28.61 29.05 -3.36
C VAL A 195 -28.79 28.12 -2.15
N SER A 196 -28.71 26.82 -2.37
CA SER A 196 -28.51 25.81 -1.32
C SER A 196 -27.06 25.33 -1.37
N PRO A 197 -26.33 25.30 -0.25
CA PRO A 197 -24.93 24.91 -0.23
C PRO A 197 -24.83 23.38 -0.12
N SER A 198 -24.78 22.69 -1.26
CA SER A 198 -24.29 21.30 -1.33
C SER A 198 -22.88 21.31 -1.90
N SER A 199 -21.96 21.99 -1.23
CA SER A 199 -20.54 22.02 -1.60
C SER A 199 -19.71 21.62 -0.38
N SER A 200 -19.34 20.35 -0.28
CA SER A 200 -18.19 19.95 0.54
C SER A 200 -17.59 18.57 0.23
N LEU A 201 -18.23 17.70 -0.57
CA LEU A 201 -17.67 16.38 -0.90
C LEU A 201 -17.34 16.18 -2.38
N ASP A 202 -18.12 16.76 -3.29
CA ASP A 202 -17.92 16.59 -4.75
C ASP A 202 -16.65 17.28 -5.27
N GLU A 203 -16.13 18.30 -4.58
CA GLU A 203 -14.88 18.98 -4.98
C GLU A 203 -13.62 18.24 -4.53
N ILE A 204 -13.71 17.33 -3.55
CA ILE A 204 -12.52 16.68 -2.97
C ILE A 204 -12.06 15.48 -3.83
N PHE A 205 -12.97 14.82 -4.55
CA PHE A 205 -12.65 13.57 -5.26
C PHE A 205 -13.11 13.58 -6.73
N SER A 206 -12.35 14.24 -7.60
CA SER A 206 -12.51 14.03 -9.05
C SER A 206 -11.61 12.88 -9.52
N TRP A 207 -12.17 11.68 -9.71
CA TRP A 207 -11.43 10.53 -10.22
C TRP A 207 -11.11 10.71 -11.72
N LYS A 208 -9.85 11.03 -12.04
CA LYS A 208 -9.31 10.93 -13.41
C LYS A 208 -8.54 9.62 -13.53
N ARG A 209 -9.06 8.68 -14.34
CA ARG A 209 -8.37 7.42 -14.67
C ARG A 209 -7.16 7.76 -15.55
N SER A 210 -6.00 7.97 -14.94
CA SER A 210 -4.72 8.06 -15.64
C SER A 210 -4.17 6.64 -15.79
N TYR A 211 -4.39 6.02 -16.94
CA TYR A 211 -3.63 4.82 -17.30
C TYR A 211 -2.28 5.28 -17.83
N THR A 212 -1.18 4.95 -17.15
CA THR A 212 0.13 4.92 -17.78
C THR A 212 0.13 3.80 -18.84
N ARG A 213 0.63 4.13 -20.02
CA ARG A 213 0.64 3.29 -21.22
C ARG A 213 1.94 2.52 -21.33
#